data_AF-H0G2M6-F1
#
_entry.id   AF-H0G2M6-F1
#
_cell.length_a   1.000
_cell.length_b   1.000
_cell.length_c   1.000
_cell.angle_alpha   90.00
_cell.angle_beta   90.00
_cell.angle_gamma   90.00
#
_symmetry.space_group_name_H-M   'P 1'
#
loop_
_entity.id
_entity.type
_entity.pdbx_description
1 polymer ?
#
loop_
_entity_poly.entity_id
_entity_poly.type
_entity_poly.pdbx_seq_one_letter_code
_entity_poly.pdbx_strand_id
1 'polypeptide(L)'
;MRLPTRRAGTPSNSIRSRAAISRQHLRRSKSVHPYSRTVVNEIREIPYARWEADRRLWTVPYRSFDELRRRWPAIEAAAERSEPETRKARREAIRGTEEDEALKARTRERRCKRYPVPADDRPPLTRAIGTHVGVVFFIGTDGELVDPATMSAFYFPMNEGGEYVWAAWRPGALEELVTTWPARTPPGQDELNRGWWIPTLEELRNARRDAKSKRRARQRRDGKV
;
A
#
# COMPACT_ATOMS: atom_id res chain seq x y z
N MET A 1 74.69 -11.46 -12.63
CA MET A 1 73.81 -12.65 -12.75
C MET A 1 72.70 -12.51 -11.70
N ARG A 2 71.43 -12.69 -12.11
CA ARG A 2 70.17 -12.72 -11.34
C ARG A 2 69.58 -11.41 -10.78
N LEU A 3 68.58 -10.95 -11.53
CA LEU A 3 67.53 -9.99 -11.16
C LEU A 3 66.58 -10.59 -10.08
N PRO A 4 65.96 -9.77 -9.21
CA PRO A 4 64.85 -10.18 -8.37
C PRO A 4 63.53 -10.25 -9.15
N THR A 5 62.79 -11.32 -8.92
CA THR A 5 61.48 -11.64 -9.52
C THR A 5 60.38 -10.70 -9.02
N ARG A 6 59.73 -10.02 -9.97
CA ARG A 6 58.62 -9.10 -9.76
C ARG A 6 57.31 -9.90 -9.63
N ARG A 7 56.61 -9.72 -8.51
CA ARG A 7 55.23 -10.19 -8.29
C ARG A 7 54.32 -9.72 -9.43
N ALA A 8 53.54 -10.66 -10.00
CA ALA A 8 52.46 -10.36 -10.93
C ALA A 8 51.36 -9.59 -10.19
N GLY A 9 51.31 -8.28 -10.41
CA GLY A 9 50.17 -7.44 -10.05
C GLY A 9 49.08 -7.62 -11.10
N THR A 10 47.91 -8.05 -10.65
CA THR A 10 46.64 -7.98 -11.36
C THR A 10 46.46 -6.58 -11.94
N PRO A 11 46.22 -6.40 -13.26
CA PRO A 11 45.92 -5.09 -13.79
C PRO A 11 44.52 -4.68 -13.30
N SER A 12 44.52 -3.80 -12.30
CA SER A 12 43.41 -2.93 -11.93
C SER A 12 42.96 -2.20 -13.20
N ASN A 13 41.90 -2.72 -13.84
CA ASN A 13 41.28 -2.09 -14.98
C ASN A 13 40.37 -0.95 -14.50
N SER A 14 41.01 0.08 -13.94
CA SER A 14 40.39 1.35 -13.57
C SER A 14 40.93 2.46 -14.48
N ILE A 15 41.00 2.20 -15.78
CA ILE A 15 41.29 3.22 -16.79
C ILE A 15 39.96 3.73 -17.34
N ARG A 16 39.48 4.80 -16.70
CA ARG A 16 38.72 5.93 -17.27
C ARG A 16 38.03 5.65 -18.61
N SER A 17 36.93 4.92 -18.60
CA SER A 17 35.95 4.95 -19.69
C SER A 17 34.79 5.86 -19.28
N ARG A 18 35.03 7.15 -19.45
CA ARG A 18 34.03 8.22 -19.35
C ARG A 18 33.14 8.13 -20.60
N ALA A 19 32.39 7.05 -20.74
CA ALA A 19 31.44 6.86 -21.83
C ALA A 19 30.20 7.71 -21.54
N ALA A 20 30.19 8.88 -22.15
CA ALA A 20 29.11 9.84 -22.14
C ALA A 20 27.81 9.19 -22.66
N ILE A 21 26.96 8.71 -21.74
CA ILE A 21 25.50 8.73 -21.98
C ILE A 21 25.03 10.13 -21.62
N SER A 22 25.44 11.10 -22.44
CA SER A 22 25.00 12.48 -22.41
C SER A 22 24.96 12.96 -23.84
N ARG A 23 23.79 12.82 -24.49
CA ARG A 23 23.08 13.93 -25.20
C ARG A 23 22.25 13.58 -26.43
N GLN A 24 22.35 12.40 -27.08
CA GLN A 24 21.74 12.30 -28.43
C GLN A 24 20.43 11.51 -28.62
N HIS A 25 20.03 10.58 -27.74
CA HIS A 25 18.76 9.84 -27.95
C HIS A 25 17.64 10.12 -26.93
N LEU A 26 17.88 10.98 -25.93
CA LEU A 26 16.87 11.38 -24.94
C LEU A 26 16.37 12.82 -25.17
N ARG A 27 16.30 13.29 -26.42
CA ARG A 27 15.78 14.62 -26.80
C ARG A 27 14.51 14.59 -27.65
N ARG A 28 13.94 13.42 -27.95
CA ARG A 28 12.73 13.32 -28.78
C ARG A 28 11.47 12.79 -28.10
N SER A 29 11.56 12.20 -26.90
CA SER A 29 10.37 11.79 -26.14
C SER A 29 10.14 12.72 -24.97
N LYS A 30 9.36 13.77 -25.23
CA LYS A 30 8.75 14.61 -24.19
C LYS A 30 7.87 13.68 -23.34
N SER A 31 8.22 13.52 -22.06
CA SER A 31 7.46 12.88 -20.98
C SER A 31 7.19 11.36 -20.97
N VAL A 32 8.23 10.52 -21.03
CA VAL A 32 8.14 9.18 -20.40
C VAL A 32 8.28 9.36 -18.89
N HIS A 33 7.22 9.13 -18.12
CA HIS A 33 7.26 9.16 -16.67
C HIS A 33 7.86 7.83 -16.15
N PRO A 34 9.06 7.82 -15.55
CA PRO A 34 9.80 6.58 -15.23
C PRO A 34 9.25 5.81 -14.02
N TYR A 35 7.99 6.00 -13.65
CA TYR A 35 7.41 5.54 -12.38
C TYR A 35 6.22 4.60 -12.54
N SER A 36 6.06 3.96 -13.70
CA SER A 36 5.13 2.84 -13.82
C SER A 36 5.74 1.59 -13.16
N ARG A 37 4.99 0.93 -12.27
CA ARG A 37 5.43 -0.33 -11.64
C ARG A 37 5.79 -1.38 -12.69
N THR A 38 5.07 -1.40 -13.81
CA THR A 38 5.32 -2.32 -14.92
C THR A 38 6.67 -2.04 -15.58
N VAL A 39 6.93 -0.78 -15.94
CA VAL A 39 8.24 -0.35 -16.50
C VAL A 39 9.39 -0.66 -15.54
N VAL A 40 9.20 -0.41 -14.24
CA VAL A 40 10.19 -0.73 -13.21
C VAL A 40 10.44 -2.23 -13.10
N ASN A 41 9.40 -3.06 -13.19
CA ASN A 41 9.55 -4.52 -13.14
C ASN A 41 10.33 -5.03 -14.36
N GLU A 42 10.02 -4.57 -15.57
CA GLU A 42 10.75 -4.97 -16.78
C GLU A 42 12.25 -4.65 -16.70
N ILE A 43 12.62 -3.50 -16.11
CA ILE A 43 14.03 -3.13 -15.92
C ILE A 43 14.70 -3.98 -14.83
N ARG A 44 13.96 -4.40 -13.79
CA ARG A 44 14.50 -5.27 -12.73
C ARG A 44 14.83 -6.68 -13.20
N GLU A 45 14.13 -7.17 -14.22
CA GLU A 45 14.43 -8.47 -14.83
C GLU A 45 15.76 -8.48 -15.59
N ILE A 46 16.32 -7.31 -15.93
CA ILE A 46 17.61 -7.20 -16.61
C ILE A 46 18.73 -7.59 -15.62
N PRO A 47 19.59 -8.57 -15.97
CA PRO A 47 20.66 -9.01 -15.09
C PRO A 47 21.56 -7.84 -14.68
N TYR A 48 21.84 -7.72 -13.39
CA TYR A 48 22.73 -6.70 -12.83
C TYR A 48 22.28 -5.25 -13.00
N ALA A 49 21.04 -5.00 -13.43
CA ALA A 49 20.45 -3.67 -13.38
C ALA A 49 20.33 -3.22 -11.92
N ARG A 50 20.84 -2.02 -11.62
CA ARG A 50 20.75 -1.42 -10.29
C ARG A 50 20.11 -0.05 -10.34
N TRP A 51 19.28 0.23 -9.34
CA TRP A 51 18.72 1.57 -9.14
C TRP A 51 19.72 2.43 -8.38
N GLU A 52 20.08 3.58 -8.96
CA GLU A 52 20.89 4.61 -8.30
C GLU A 52 19.98 5.65 -7.66
N ALA A 53 19.83 5.59 -6.33
CA ALA A 53 18.92 6.47 -5.60
C ALA A 53 19.30 7.95 -5.70
N ASP A 54 20.60 8.26 -5.66
CA ASP A 54 21.12 9.64 -5.66
C ASP A 54 20.86 10.35 -6.99
N ARG A 55 20.95 9.59 -8.09
CA ARG A 55 20.76 10.13 -9.45
C ARG A 55 19.38 9.87 -10.01
N ARG A 56 18.58 9.03 -9.35
CA ARG A 56 17.26 8.55 -9.79
C ARG A 56 17.29 7.94 -11.18
N LEU A 57 18.31 7.12 -11.45
CA LEU A 57 18.55 6.49 -12.75
C LEU A 57 18.80 4.99 -12.57
N TRP A 58 18.45 4.21 -13.59
CA TRP A 58 18.86 2.82 -13.70
C TRP A 58 20.25 2.74 -14.31
N THR A 59 21.15 2.01 -13.65
CA THR A 59 22.47 1.69 -14.18
C THR A 59 22.47 0.23 -14.61
N VAL A 60 22.67 0.01 -15.92
CA VAL A 60 22.78 -1.31 -16.51
C VAL A 60 24.23 -1.50 -16.99
N PRO A 61 24.98 -2.50 -16.47
CA PRO A 61 26.31 -2.79 -16.94
C PRO A 61 26.33 -3.15 -18.43
N TYR A 62 27.40 -2.83 -19.14
CA TYR A 62 27.53 -3.08 -20.59
C TYR A 62 27.27 -4.54 -20.98
N ARG A 63 27.68 -5.50 -20.14
CA ARG A 63 27.44 -6.94 -20.36
C ARG A 63 25.95 -7.33 -20.45
N SER A 64 25.06 -6.49 -19.93
CA SER A 64 23.61 -6.69 -19.95
C SER A 64 22.92 -5.79 -20.98
N PHE A 65 23.69 -5.15 -21.87
CA PHE A 65 23.16 -4.23 -22.87
C PHE A 65 22.30 -4.93 -23.92
N ASP A 66 22.70 -6.12 -24.38
CA ASP A 66 21.91 -6.88 -25.35
C ASP A 66 20.56 -7.32 -24.76
N GLU A 67 20.53 -7.64 -23.46
CA GLU A 67 19.29 -7.98 -22.76
C GLU A 67 18.38 -6.76 -22.58
N LEU A 68 18.96 -5.59 -22.28
CA LEU A 68 18.23 -4.33 -22.29
C LEU A 68 17.63 -4.03 -23.67
N ARG A 69 18.41 -4.23 -24.75
CA ARG A 69 17.94 -4.01 -26.13
C ARG A 69 16.81 -4.96 -26.51
N ARG A 70 16.88 -6.23 -26.09
CA ARG A 70 15.80 -7.22 -26.32
C ARG A 70 14.50 -6.84 -25.60
N ARG A 71 14.60 -6.33 -24.37
CA ARG A 71 13.43 -5.95 -23.54
C ARG A 71 12.94 -4.54 -23.78
N TRP A 72 13.69 -3.71 -24.49
CA TRP A 72 13.32 -2.32 -24.78
C TRP A 72 11.91 -2.17 -25.38
N PRO A 73 11.46 -2.99 -26.35
CA PRO A 73 10.10 -2.89 -26.88
C PRO A 73 9.01 -3.19 -25.83
N ALA A 74 9.25 -4.13 -24.91
CA ALA A 74 8.33 -4.43 -23.81
C ALA A 74 8.26 -3.28 -22.79
N ILE A 75 9.39 -2.63 -22.53
CA ILE A 75 9.48 -1.42 -21.69
C ILE A 75 8.72 -0.27 -22.34
N GLU A 76 8.87 -0.06 -23.64
CA GLU A 76 8.19 0.98 -24.40
C GLU A 76 6.67 0.75 -24.43
N ALA A 77 6.22 -0.47 -24.74
CA ALA A 77 4.81 -0.85 -24.68
C ALA A 77 4.22 -0.77 -23.26
N ALA A 78 5.02 -1.06 -22.22
CA ALA A 78 4.60 -0.86 -20.83
C ALA A 78 4.51 0.62 -20.44
N ALA A 79 5.38 1.46 -21.01
CA ALA A 79 5.36 2.91 -20.80
C ALA A 79 4.14 3.55 -21.48
N GLU A 80 3.84 3.17 -22.72
CA GLU A 80 2.66 3.64 -23.48
C GLU A 80 1.34 3.21 -22.82
N ARG A 81 1.23 1.94 -22.38
CA ARG A 81 0.09 1.48 -21.57
C ARG A 81 -0.06 2.21 -20.22
N SER A 82 1.03 2.78 -19.73
CA SER A 82 1.05 3.55 -18.49
C SER A 82 0.90 5.05 -18.72
N GLU A 83 0.71 5.49 -19.96
CA GLU A 83 0.53 6.88 -20.30
C GLU A 83 -0.64 7.47 -19.50
N PRO A 84 -0.48 8.66 -18.89
CA PRO A 84 -1.53 9.28 -18.10
C PRO A 84 -2.85 9.43 -18.87
N GLU A 85 -2.78 9.56 -20.19
CA GLU A 85 -3.93 9.71 -21.08
C GLU A 85 -4.72 8.41 -21.26
N THR A 86 -4.06 7.26 -21.43
CA THR A 86 -4.77 5.96 -21.46
C THR A 86 -5.36 5.59 -20.10
N ARG A 87 -4.71 6.02 -19.00
CA ARG A 87 -5.29 5.90 -17.64
C ARG A 87 -6.49 6.83 -17.43
N LYS A 88 -6.46 8.05 -17.96
CA LYS A 88 -7.58 8.99 -17.92
C LYS A 88 -8.74 8.49 -18.78
N ALA A 89 -8.48 8.05 -20.01
CA ALA A 89 -9.50 7.50 -20.90
C ALA A 89 -10.19 6.25 -20.32
N ARG A 90 -9.45 5.34 -19.66
CA ARG A 90 -10.07 4.21 -18.93
C ARG A 90 -10.91 4.66 -17.74
N ARG A 91 -10.43 5.65 -16.99
CA ARG A 91 -11.20 6.22 -15.87
C ARG A 91 -12.44 6.93 -16.37
N GLU A 92 -12.38 7.62 -17.49
CA GLU A 92 -13.49 8.34 -18.11
C GLU A 92 -14.51 7.39 -18.74
N ALA A 93 -14.07 6.28 -19.36
CA ALA A 93 -14.95 5.23 -19.87
C ALA A 93 -15.70 4.48 -18.75
N ILE A 94 -15.09 4.39 -17.56
CA ILE A 94 -15.69 3.78 -16.36
C ILE A 94 -16.45 4.85 -15.54
N ARG A 95 -16.18 6.15 -15.75
CA ARG A 95 -16.77 7.24 -14.98
C ARG A 95 -18.26 7.31 -15.28
N GLY A 96 -19.08 6.94 -14.29
CA GLY A 96 -20.52 6.94 -14.39
C GLY A 96 -21.15 5.57 -14.70
N THR A 97 -20.36 4.48 -14.72
CA THR A 97 -20.96 3.15 -14.58
C THR A 97 -21.49 2.97 -13.17
N GLU A 98 -22.51 2.12 -13.00
CA GLU A 98 -23.06 1.77 -11.68
C GLU A 98 -21.96 1.23 -10.74
N GLU A 99 -20.96 0.53 -11.30
CA GLU A 99 -19.79 0.05 -10.55
C GLU A 99 -18.89 1.17 -10.01
N ASP A 100 -18.72 2.28 -10.75
CA ASP A 100 -17.95 3.45 -10.32
C ASP A 100 -18.69 4.23 -9.22
N GLU A 101 -20.01 4.38 -9.35
CA GLU A 101 -20.83 4.98 -8.30
C GLU A 101 -20.87 4.12 -7.03
N ALA A 102 -20.98 2.80 -7.16
CA ALA A 102 -20.84 1.87 -6.04
C ALA A 102 -19.44 1.94 -5.40
N LEU A 103 -18.37 2.06 -6.21
CA LEU A 103 -17.01 2.21 -5.71
C LEU A 103 -16.80 3.56 -5.00
N LYS A 104 -17.38 4.65 -5.51
CA LYS A 104 -17.39 5.96 -4.84
C LYS A 104 -18.18 5.92 -3.54
N ALA A 105 -19.34 5.27 -3.52
CA ALA A 105 -20.13 5.06 -2.32
C ALA A 105 -19.34 4.27 -1.28
N ARG A 106 -18.70 3.15 -1.66
CA ARG A 106 -17.78 2.39 -0.80
C ARG A 106 -16.60 3.23 -0.29
N THR A 107 -16.04 4.07 -1.15
CA THR A 107 -14.92 4.95 -0.80
C THR A 107 -15.33 6.06 0.15
N ARG A 108 -16.52 6.65 -0.05
CA ARG A 108 -17.14 7.63 0.84
C ARG A 108 -17.41 6.99 2.20
N GLU A 109 -18.01 5.81 2.21
CA GLU A 109 -18.32 5.08 3.45
C GLU A 109 -17.06 4.74 4.26
N ARG A 110 -16.01 4.24 3.59
CA ARG A 110 -14.69 4.01 4.23
C ARG A 110 -14.08 5.28 4.84
N ARG A 111 -14.43 6.47 4.35
CA ARG A 111 -13.93 7.75 4.90
C ARG A 111 -14.74 8.23 6.09
N CYS A 112 -16.00 7.84 6.21
CA CYS A 112 -16.89 8.26 7.30
C CYS A 112 -16.38 7.78 8.68
N LYS A 113 -15.56 6.71 8.74
CA LYS A 113 -15.07 6.11 10.00
C LYS A 113 -16.21 5.84 10.99
N ARG A 114 -17.37 5.47 10.45
CA ARG A 114 -18.53 4.99 11.19
C ARG A 114 -18.55 3.48 11.10
N TYR A 115 -19.08 2.84 12.14
CA TYR A 115 -19.23 1.40 12.20
C TYR A 115 -20.59 1.07 12.83
N PRO A 116 -21.37 0.14 12.26
CA PRO A 116 -22.65 -0.25 12.81
C PRO A 116 -22.42 -1.09 14.07
N VAL A 117 -23.09 -0.71 15.16
CA VAL A 117 -22.98 -1.34 16.47
C VAL A 117 -24.37 -1.66 16.99
N PRO A 118 -24.62 -2.82 17.61
CA PRO A 118 -25.92 -3.12 18.21
C PRO A 118 -26.33 -2.07 19.25
N ALA A 119 -27.58 -1.63 19.22
CA ALA A 119 -28.12 -0.64 20.17
C ALA A 119 -28.10 -1.17 21.62
N ASP A 120 -28.43 -2.46 21.76
CA ASP A 120 -28.56 -3.18 23.04
C ASP A 120 -27.22 -3.59 23.65
N ASP A 121 -26.21 -3.89 22.84
CA ASP A 121 -24.90 -4.37 23.29
C ASP A 121 -23.76 -3.54 22.71
N ARG A 122 -23.48 -2.41 23.39
CA ARG A 122 -22.49 -1.42 22.96
C ARG A 122 -21.08 -1.82 23.40
N PRO A 123 -20.07 -1.66 22.53
CA PRO A 123 -18.69 -1.96 22.84
C PRO A 123 -18.13 -0.96 23.85
N PRO A 124 -17.18 -1.39 24.70
CA PRO A 124 -16.54 -0.48 25.65
C PRO A 124 -15.62 0.51 24.90
N LEU A 125 -15.81 1.80 25.18
CA LEU A 125 -15.08 2.90 24.52
C LEU A 125 -13.61 3.01 24.96
N THR A 126 -13.25 2.43 26.10
CA THR A 126 -11.92 2.55 26.71
C THR A 126 -10.92 1.49 26.23
N ARG A 127 -11.34 0.56 25.36
CA ARG A 127 -10.55 -0.62 24.98
C ARG A 127 -10.46 -0.81 23.47
N ALA A 128 -9.41 -1.48 23.01
CA ALA A 128 -9.32 -1.91 21.63
C ALA A 128 -10.30 -3.06 21.37
N ILE A 129 -11.10 -2.92 20.32
CA ILE A 129 -12.17 -3.85 19.93
C ILE A 129 -11.90 -4.39 18.54
N GLY A 130 -12.09 -5.71 18.38
CA GLY A 130 -12.00 -6.41 17.12
C GLY A 130 -13.31 -6.21 16.37
N THR A 131 -13.20 -5.85 15.10
CA THR A 131 -14.34 -5.66 14.19
C THR A 131 -14.00 -6.26 12.85
N HIS A 132 -15.00 -6.39 11.97
CA HIS A 132 -14.80 -6.80 10.57
C HIS A 132 -13.87 -5.88 9.78
N VAL A 133 -13.67 -4.63 10.24
CA VAL A 133 -12.72 -3.67 9.64
C VAL A 133 -11.31 -3.81 10.22
N GLY A 134 -11.17 -4.50 11.36
CA GLY A 134 -9.93 -4.69 12.10
C GLY A 134 -10.04 -4.19 13.55
N VAL A 135 -8.90 -3.99 14.21
CA VAL A 135 -8.86 -3.52 15.60
C VAL A 135 -9.02 -2.00 15.66
N VAL A 136 -10.05 -1.54 16.36
CA VAL A 136 -10.42 -0.11 16.46
C VAL A 136 -10.71 0.30 17.90
N PHE A 137 -10.71 1.60 18.16
CA PHE A 137 -11.21 2.20 19.39
C PHE A 137 -12.46 3.00 19.07
N PHE A 138 -13.54 2.75 19.80
CA PHE A 138 -14.77 3.52 19.67
C PHE A 138 -14.66 4.83 20.47
N ILE A 139 -15.09 5.93 19.87
CA ILE A 139 -15.04 7.27 20.49
C ILE A 139 -16.42 7.63 21.06
N GLY A 140 -17.48 7.16 20.43
CA GLY A 140 -18.85 7.41 20.84
C GLY A 140 -19.85 6.79 19.87
N THR A 141 -21.10 6.75 20.29
CA THR A 141 -22.25 6.36 19.46
C THR A 141 -23.04 7.62 19.12
N ASP A 142 -23.29 7.86 17.84
CA ASP A 142 -23.97 9.07 17.37
C ASP A 142 -25.49 9.00 17.62
N GLY A 143 -26.02 7.82 18.00
CA GLY A 143 -27.45 7.61 18.25
C GLY A 143 -28.29 7.46 16.97
N GLU A 144 -27.69 7.69 15.80
CA GLU A 144 -28.33 7.49 14.50
C GLU A 144 -28.49 5.99 14.21
N LEU A 145 -29.74 5.56 13.96
CA LEU A 145 -30.03 4.19 13.52
C LEU A 145 -29.44 3.93 12.14
N VAL A 146 -28.92 2.72 11.97
CA VAL A 146 -28.32 2.24 10.73
C VAL A 146 -29.43 1.80 9.79
N ASP A 147 -29.44 2.37 8.58
CA ASP A 147 -30.30 1.91 7.51
C ASP A 147 -29.96 0.45 7.11
N PRO A 148 -30.92 -0.49 7.11
CA PRO A 148 -30.68 -1.90 6.79
C PRO A 148 -30.09 -2.13 5.39
N ALA A 149 -30.49 -1.32 4.40
CA ALA A 149 -29.97 -1.43 3.04
C ALA A 149 -28.49 -1.03 2.98
N THR A 150 -28.12 0.06 3.69
CA THR A 150 -26.73 0.50 3.83
C THR A 150 -25.88 -0.53 4.60
N MET A 151 -26.40 -1.10 5.68
CA MET A 151 -25.68 -2.09 6.50
C MET A 151 -25.33 -3.36 5.70
N SER A 152 -26.32 -3.92 5.01
CA SER A 152 -26.16 -5.13 4.20
C SER A 152 -25.26 -4.92 2.98
N ALA A 153 -25.28 -3.72 2.38
CA ALA A 153 -24.44 -3.39 1.23
C ALA A 153 -22.95 -3.21 1.57
N PHE A 154 -22.62 -2.69 2.76
CA PHE A 154 -21.25 -2.26 3.08
C PHE A 154 -20.57 -2.99 4.25
N TYR A 155 -21.33 -3.61 5.15
CA TYR A 155 -20.80 -4.17 6.40
C TYR A 155 -21.08 -5.66 6.54
N PHE A 156 -22.25 -6.03 7.06
CA PHE A 156 -22.68 -7.40 7.28
C PHE A 156 -24.22 -7.45 7.34
N PRO A 157 -24.86 -8.59 7.04
CA PRO A 157 -26.31 -8.71 7.13
C PRO A 157 -26.78 -8.47 8.57
N MET A 158 -27.87 -7.71 8.71
CA MET A 158 -28.51 -7.44 9.99
C MET A 158 -29.08 -8.74 10.56
N ASN A 159 -28.89 -8.98 11.86
CA ASN A 159 -29.53 -10.10 12.52
C ASN A 159 -31.04 -9.83 12.64
N GLU A 160 -31.89 -10.85 12.52
CA GLU A 160 -33.35 -10.68 12.57
C GLU A 160 -33.77 -9.99 13.88
N GLY A 161 -34.29 -8.77 13.77
CA GLY A 161 -34.78 -7.97 14.90
C GLY A 161 -33.73 -7.16 15.66
N GLY A 162 -32.47 -7.11 15.21
CA GLY A 162 -31.42 -6.31 15.88
C GLY A 162 -31.41 -4.86 15.42
N GLU A 163 -31.56 -3.90 16.33
CA GLU A 163 -31.36 -2.47 16.04
C GLU A 163 -29.86 -2.13 16.08
N TYR A 164 -29.36 -1.45 15.05
CA TYR A 164 -27.96 -1.02 14.96
C TYR A 164 -27.88 0.51 14.93
N VAL A 165 -26.88 1.04 15.60
CA VAL A 165 -26.58 2.47 15.71
C VAL A 165 -25.19 2.74 15.15
N TRP A 166 -25.01 3.88 14.50
CA TRP A 166 -23.70 4.32 14.05
C TRP A 166 -22.80 4.70 15.22
N ALA A 167 -21.60 4.11 15.25
CA ALA A 167 -20.54 4.45 16.18
C ALA A 167 -19.32 5.00 15.45
N ALA A 168 -18.79 6.11 15.96
CA ALA A 168 -17.56 6.71 15.46
C ALA A 168 -16.35 5.94 16.04
N TRP A 169 -15.38 5.63 15.19
CA TRP A 169 -14.17 4.92 15.60
C TRP A 169 -12.89 5.59 15.11
N ARG A 170 -11.80 5.31 15.82
CA ARG A 170 -10.44 5.66 15.41
C ARG A 170 -9.51 4.45 15.45
N PRO A 171 -8.45 4.44 14.63
CA PRO A 171 -7.36 3.50 14.83
C PRO A 171 -6.70 3.74 16.19
N GLY A 172 -6.39 2.66 16.90
CA GLY A 172 -5.63 2.73 18.16
C GLY A 172 -4.20 3.23 17.95
N ALA A 173 -3.70 3.99 18.91
CA ALA A 173 -2.28 4.31 18.98
C ALA A 173 -1.47 3.06 19.36
N LEU A 174 -0.17 3.06 19.05
CA LEU A 174 0.69 1.91 19.34
C LEU A 174 0.71 1.58 20.85
N GLU A 175 0.72 2.60 21.70
CA GLU A 175 0.73 2.46 23.17
C GLU A 175 -0.54 1.80 23.67
N GLU A 176 -1.71 2.28 23.22
CA GLU A 176 -3.02 1.74 23.57
C GLU A 176 -3.21 0.28 23.11
N LEU A 177 -2.65 -0.07 21.94
CA LEU A 177 -2.69 -1.44 21.42
C LEU A 177 -1.76 -2.39 22.18
N VAL A 178 -0.71 -1.88 22.84
CA VAL A 178 0.21 -2.69 23.64
C VAL A 178 -0.38 -2.97 25.02
N THR A 179 -1.08 -2.00 25.62
CA THR A 179 -1.72 -2.15 26.94
C THR A 179 -2.99 -3.00 26.91
N THR A 180 -3.59 -3.24 25.73
CA THR A 180 -4.80 -4.04 25.61
C THR A 180 -4.51 -5.54 25.78
N TRP A 181 -5.24 -6.17 26.72
CA TRP A 181 -5.20 -7.62 26.93
C TRP A 181 -5.89 -8.38 25.78
N PRO A 182 -5.22 -9.39 25.19
CA PRO A 182 -5.79 -10.21 24.12
C PRO A 182 -6.87 -11.16 24.64
N ALA A 183 -7.84 -11.49 23.79
CA ALA A 183 -8.69 -12.65 23.99
C ALA A 183 -7.84 -13.93 23.92
N ARG A 184 -8.14 -14.88 24.80
CA ARG A 184 -7.52 -16.22 24.80
C ARG A 184 -8.11 -17.13 23.72
N THR A 185 -9.38 -16.92 23.38
CA THR A 185 -10.12 -17.72 22.42
C THR A 185 -10.45 -16.85 21.20
N PRO A 186 -10.40 -17.42 19.98
CA PRO A 186 -10.94 -16.75 18.80
C PRO A 186 -12.43 -16.41 18.97
N PRO A 187 -12.92 -15.36 18.30
CA PRO A 187 -14.33 -15.01 18.38
C PRO A 187 -15.22 -16.12 17.81
N GLY A 188 -16.32 -16.40 18.51
CA GLY A 188 -17.36 -17.33 18.04
C GLY A 188 -18.24 -16.70 16.95
N GLN A 189 -19.04 -17.52 16.26
CA GLN A 189 -19.91 -17.04 15.18
C GLN A 189 -20.92 -15.98 15.68
N ASP A 190 -21.44 -16.12 16.90
CA ASP A 190 -22.37 -15.16 17.48
C ASP A 190 -21.71 -13.80 17.73
N GLU A 191 -20.45 -13.78 18.15
CA GLU A 191 -19.69 -12.53 18.35
C GLU A 191 -19.36 -11.86 17.01
N LEU A 192 -19.11 -12.65 15.96
CA LEU A 192 -18.94 -12.17 14.60
C LEU A 192 -20.25 -11.58 14.05
N ASN A 193 -21.39 -12.22 14.32
CA ASN A 193 -22.71 -11.76 13.92
C ASN A 193 -23.11 -10.47 14.69
N ARG A 194 -22.70 -10.35 15.96
CA ARG A 194 -22.82 -9.11 16.75
C ARG A 194 -22.02 -7.96 16.14
N GLY A 195 -20.94 -8.27 15.41
CA GLY A 195 -20.11 -7.29 14.70
C GLY A 195 -18.93 -6.75 15.51
N TRP A 196 -18.79 -7.13 16.78
CA TRP A 196 -17.62 -6.73 17.57
C TRP A 196 -17.24 -7.77 18.64
N TRP A 197 -15.94 -7.94 18.86
CA TRP A 197 -15.36 -8.92 19.78
C TRP A 197 -14.09 -8.42 20.45
N ILE A 198 -13.59 -9.14 21.45
CA ILE A 198 -12.28 -8.84 22.06
C ILE A 198 -11.19 -9.33 21.09
N PRO A 199 -10.24 -8.47 20.67
CA PRO A 199 -9.23 -8.86 19.69
C PRO A 199 -8.38 -10.04 20.12
N THR A 200 -8.07 -10.92 19.18
CA THR A 200 -7.08 -11.99 19.39
C THR A 200 -5.66 -11.43 19.39
N LEU A 201 -4.70 -12.23 19.88
CA LEU A 201 -3.29 -11.83 19.85
C LEU A 201 -2.77 -11.57 18.42
N GLU A 202 -3.25 -12.32 17.44
CA GLU A 202 -2.84 -12.15 16.04
C GLU A 202 -3.37 -10.85 15.44
N GLU A 203 -4.63 -10.52 15.70
CA GLU A 203 -5.25 -9.26 15.30
C GLU A 203 -4.51 -8.06 15.93
N LEU A 204 -4.16 -8.14 17.22
CA LEU A 204 -3.36 -7.10 17.87
C LEU A 204 -1.95 -6.99 17.28
N ARG A 205 -1.30 -8.11 16.93
CA ARG A 205 0.02 -8.08 16.26
C ARG A 205 -0.05 -7.37 14.91
N ASN A 206 -1.09 -7.65 14.12
CA ASN A 206 -1.32 -6.98 12.83
C ASN A 206 -1.59 -5.48 13.02
N ALA A 207 -2.48 -5.12 13.95
CA ALA A 207 -2.79 -3.73 14.25
C ALA A 207 -1.56 -2.94 14.75
N ARG A 208 -0.73 -3.54 15.61
CA ARG A 208 0.54 -2.94 16.09
C ARG A 208 1.53 -2.72 14.94
N ARG A 209 1.64 -3.67 14.01
CA ARG A 209 2.49 -3.54 12.81
C ARG A 209 2.04 -2.37 11.95
N ASP A 210 0.74 -2.24 11.70
CA ASP A 210 0.17 -1.16 10.90
C ASP A 210 0.31 0.19 11.59
N ALA A 211 0.08 0.28 12.90
CA ALA A 211 0.31 1.49 13.68
C ALA A 211 1.77 1.95 13.60
N LYS A 212 2.73 1.02 13.70
CA LYS A 212 4.17 1.31 13.56
C LYS A 212 4.51 1.80 12.14
N SER A 213 3.91 1.19 11.12
CA SER A 213 4.08 1.60 9.72
C SER A 213 3.52 3.02 9.49
N LYS A 214 2.31 3.31 9.98
CA LYS A 214 1.67 4.63 9.90
C LYS A 214 2.50 5.71 10.60
N ARG A 215 3.03 5.43 11.80
CA ARG A 215 3.93 6.35 12.54
C ARG A 215 5.19 6.67 11.72
N ARG A 216 5.85 5.66 11.16
CA ARG A 216 7.03 5.84 10.29
C ARG A 216 6.70 6.63 9.03
N ALA A 217 5.55 6.39 8.42
CA ALA A 217 5.12 7.12 7.23
C ALA A 217 4.87 8.62 7.53
N ARG A 218 4.29 8.95 8.70
CA ARG A 218 4.15 10.35 9.16
C ARG A 218 5.51 11.00 9.40
N GLN A 219 6.40 10.35 10.16
CA GLN A 219 7.77 10.87 10.41
C GLN A 219 8.55 11.17 9.13
N ARG A 220 8.41 10.34 8.09
CA ARG A 220 9.06 10.60 6.78
C ARG A 220 8.47 11.79 6.01
N ARG A 221 7.19 12.12 6.25
CA ARG A 221 6.56 13.31 5.66
C ARG A 221 7.00 14.55 6.40
N ASP A 222 7.01 14.49 7.72
CA ASP A 222 7.30 15.63 8.59
C ASP A 222 8.80 15.99 8.56
N GLY A 223 9.71 14.99 8.50
CA GLY A 223 11.15 15.22 8.34
C GLY A 223 11.60 15.56 6.91
N LYS A 224 10.65 15.82 6.00
CA LYS A 224 10.89 16.29 4.63
C LYS A 224 10.46 17.76 4.44
N VAL A 225 9.97 18.38 5.50
CA VAL A 225 9.73 19.83 5.63
C VAL A 225 10.96 20.45 6.25
#